data_AF-W1EZQ1-F1
#
_entry.id   AF-W1EZQ1-F1
#
_cell.length_a   1.000
_cell.length_b   1.000
_cell.length_c   1.000
_cell.angle_alpha   90.00
_cell.angle_beta   90.00
_cell.angle_gamma   90.00
#
_symmetry.space_group_name_H-M   'P 1'
#
loop_
_entity.id
_entity.type
_entity.pdbx_description
1 polymer ?
#
loop_
_entity_poly.entity_id
_entity_poly.type
_entity_poly.pdbx_seq_one_letter_code
_entity_poly.pdbx_strand_id
1 'polypeptide(L)'
;MLPILTGNVGISGGNSGARESTYTITIERLPVLDNPVKTSISCFSWTDAIDHGPQMTAIRDGVRGKDKLDVPIKFIWNYAGNTLVNQHSDINKTHEILQDESKCEMIVIIENFMTSSAKYADILLPDLMTVEQEDIIPNDYAGNMGYLIFLQPVTSEKFERKPIYWILSEVAKRLGPDVYQKFTEGRTQEQWLQHLYAKMLAKDPALPSYDELKKMGIYKRKDPNGHFVAYKAFRDDPEANPLKNAFR
;
A
#
# COMPACT_ATOMS: atom_id res chain seq x y z
N MET A 1 -14.83 22.77 -2.89
CA MET A 1 -15.59 24.01 -3.11
C MET A 1 -16.28 24.04 -4.47
N LEU A 2 -15.56 23.85 -5.59
CA LEU A 2 -16.15 23.94 -6.93
C LEU A 2 -17.46 23.13 -7.13
N PRO A 3 -17.56 21.85 -6.73
CA PRO A 3 -18.79 21.08 -6.98
C PRO A 3 -20.01 21.57 -6.18
N ILE A 4 -19.78 22.22 -5.04
CA ILE A 4 -20.82 22.87 -4.24
C ILE A 4 -21.30 24.12 -4.98
N LEU A 5 -20.36 24.95 -5.45
CA LEU A 5 -20.66 26.21 -6.16
C LEU A 5 -21.42 25.98 -7.46
N THR A 6 -21.16 24.88 -8.15
CA THR A 6 -21.81 24.55 -9.43
C THR A 6 -23.06 23.68 -9.26
N GLY A 7 -23.46 23.35 -8.03
CA GLY A 7 -24.64 22.52 -7.78
C GLY A 7 -24.51 21.06 -8.24
N ASN A 8 -23.27 20.57 -8.40
CA ASN A 8 -22.96 19.23 -8.90
C ASN A 8 -23.01 18.12 -7.83
N VAL A 9 -23.27 18.48 -6.56
CA VAL A 9 -23.45 17.49 -5.49
C VAL A 9 -24.81 16.80 -5.64
N GLY A 10 -24.84 15.47 -5.54
CA GLY A 10 -26.07 14.68 -5.56
C GLY A 10 -26.68 14.41 -6.94
N ILE A 11 -26.00 14.77 -8.04
CA ILE A 11 -26.45 14.45 -9.40
C ILE A 11 -25.61 13.34 -10.02
N SER A 12 -26.24 12.56 -10.90
CA SER A 12 -25.53 11.58 -11.72
C SER A 12 -24.46 12.27 -12.58
N GLY A 13 -23.25 11.73 -12.60
CA GLY A 13 -22.09 12.35 -13.27
C GLY A 13 -21.47 13.54 -12.54
N GLY A 14 -22.04 13.99 -11.42
CA GLY A 14 -21.46 15.02 -10.56
C GLY A 14 -20.41 14.46 -9.59
N ASN A 15 -19.67 15.36 -8.93
CA ASN A 15 -18.68 15.01 -7.92
C ASN A 15 -19.00 15.73 -6.61
N SER A 16 -18.75 15.11 -5.46
CA SER A 16 -18.98 15.72 -4.14
C SER A 16 -17.77 16.46 -3.57
N GLY A 17 -16.65 16.45 -4.28
CA GLY A 17 -15.32 16.82 -3.79
C GLY A 17 -14.58 15.65 -3.14
N ALA A 18 -15.23 14.51 -2.90
CA ALA A 18 -14.59 13.30 -2.43
C ALA A 18 -14.03 12.46 -3.61
N ARG A 19 -13.08 11.59 -3.28
CA ARG A 19 -12.59 10.55 -4.18
C ARG A 19 -13.68 9.51 -4.44
N GLU A 20 -13.72 8.97 -5.64
CA GLU A 20 -14.61 7.88 -6.04
C GLU A 20 -14.39 6.63 -5.18
N SER A 21 -15.49 5.90 -4.94
CA SER A 21 -15.44 4.55 -4.39
C SER A 21 -15.55 3.52 -5.51
N THR A 22 -15.29 2.25 -5.20
CA THR A 22 -15.40 1.15 -6.14
C THR A 22 -16.12 -0.02 -5.49
N TYR A 23 -16.92 -0.74 -6.27
CA TYR A 23 -17.41 -2.06 -5.90
C TYR A 23 -16.23 -3.02 -5.85
N THR A 24 -16.10 -3.76 -4.76
CA THR A 24 -14.98 -4.67 -4.51
C THR A 24 -15.47 -6.09 -4.37
N ILE A 25 -14.77 -7.04 -5.00
CA ILE A 25 -14.92 -8.45 -4.69
C ILE A 25 -14.07 -8.76 -3.46
N THR A 26 -14.53 -9.69 -2.60
CA THR A 26 -13.80 -10.15 -1.42
C THR A 26 -12.34 -10.47 -1.76
N ILE A 27 -11.40 -9.99 -0.94
CA ILE A 27 -9.97 -10.27 -1.08
C ILE A 27 -9.39 -10.58 0.30
N GLU A 28 -8.63 -11.67 0.39
CA GLU A 28 -7.84 -11.98 1.58
C GLU A 28 -6.38 -11.60 1.31
N ARG A 29 -5.77 -10.90 2.26
CA ARG A 29 -4.38 -10.44 2.16
C ARG A 29 -3.50 -11.26 3.10
N LEU A 30 -2.19 -11.22 2.86
CA LEU A 30 -1.21 -11.73 3.82
C LEU A 30 -1.47 -11.12 5.21
N PRO A 31 -1.34 -11.92 6.28
CA PRO A 31 -1.50 -11.41 7.64
C PRO A 31 -0.46 -10.32 7.92
N VAL A 32 -0.90 -9.21 8.50
CA VAL A 32 -0.02 -8.15 8.97
C VAL A 32 0.23 -8.34 10.46
N LEU A 33 1.47 -8.09 10.88
CA LEU A 33 1.85 -8.12 12.29
C LEU A 33 1.48 -6.79 12.96
N ASP A 34 1.22 -6.85 14.26
CA ASP A 34 1.09 -5.64 15.07
C ASP A 34 2.45 -4.98 15.24
N ASN A 35 2.57 -3.73 14.78
CA ASN A 35 3.76 -2.92 15.05
C ASN A 35 3.77 -2.54 16.55
N PRO A 36 4.77 -3.00 17.34
CA PRO A 36 4.85 -2.63 18.75
C PRO A 36 5.24 -1.15 18.95
N VAL A 37 5.86 -0.51 17.95
CA VAL A 37 6.21 0.91 17.99
C VAL A 37 4.95 1.74 17.72
N LYS A 38 4.49 2.46 18.74
CA LYS A 38 3.32 3.35 18.66
C LYS A 38 3.70 4.81 18.38
N THR A 39 4.96 5.18 18.59
CA THR A 39 5.47 6.49 18.22
C THR A 39 5.41 6.66 16.71
N SER A 40 4.86 7.76 16.23
CA SER A 40 4.80 8.06 14.80
C SER A 40 5.03 9.53 14.51
N ILE A 41 5.45 9.79 13.28
CA ILE A 41 5.66 11.12 12.70
C ILE A 41 4.89 11.23 11.39
N SER A 42 4.80 12.43 10.83
CA SER A 42 4.34 12.60 9.45
C SER A 42 5.26 11.82 8.52
N CYS A 43 4.70 11.13 7.53
CA CYS A 43 5.50 10.51 6.47
C CYS A 43 6.28 11.53 5.64
N PHE A 44 5.99 12.82 5.79
CA PHE A 44 6.68 13.92 5.13
C PHE A 44 7.76 14.60 5.99
N SER A 45 7.98 14.15 7.22
CA SER A 45 9.00 14.71 8.13
C SER A 45 10.13 13.71 8.39
N TRP A 46 10.29 12.69 7.54
CA TRP A 46 11.33 11.67 7.72
C TRP A 46 12.74 12.25 7.52
N THR A 47 12.91 13.23 6.64
CA THR A 47 14.18 13.94 6.43
C THR A 47 14.59 14.73 7.67
N ASP A 48 13.63 15.43 8.29
CA ASP A 48 13.85 16.13 9.56
C ASP A 48 14.14 15.14 10.71
N ALA A 49 13.50 13.97 10.71
CA ALA A 49 13.76 12.93 11.70
C ALA A 49 15.15 12.29 11.56
N ILE A 50 15.73 12.28 10.36
CA ILE A 50 17.13 11.90 10.14
C ILE A 50 18.07 13.00 10.64
N ASP A 51 17.79 14.25 10.24
CA ASP A 51 18.68 15.39 10.47
C ASP A 51 18.71 15.85 11.94
N HIS A 52 17.54 15.96 12.57
CA HIS A 52 17.36 16.52 13.92
C HIS A 52 16.17 15.87 14.65
N GLY A 53 16.03 14.55 14.53
CA GLY A 53 14.98 13.78 15.19
C GLY A 53 14.79 14.09 16.69
N PRO A 54 15.85 14.08 17.54
CA PRO A 54 15.72 14.35 18.98
C PRO A 54 15.16 15.74 19.34
N GLN A 55 15.18 16.68 18.40
CA GLN A 55 14.61 18.01 18.54
C GLN A 55 13.12 18.04 18.16
N MET A 56 12.59 17.02 17.45
CA MET A 56 11.21 16.95 17.01
C MET A 56 10.26 16.62 18.16
N THR A 57 9.21 17.41 18.35
CA THR A 57 8.26 17.33 19.47
C THR A 57 6.82 17.11 19.03
N ALA A 58 5.96 16.71 19.97
CA ALA A 58 4.53 16.55 19.72
C ALA A 58 3.83 17.85 19.28
N ILE A 59 4.20 18.97 19.90
CA ILE A 59 3.54 20.26 19.66
C ILE A 59 4.04 20.92 18.36
N ARG A 60 5.35 20.91 18.13
CA ARG A 60 5.94 21.62 16.98
C ARG A 60 5.89 20.80 15.69
N ASP A 61 6.17 19.50 15.78
CA ASP A 61 6.45 18.65 14.62
C ASP A 61 5.41 17.52 14.45
N GLY A 62 4.43 17.45 15.36
CA GLY A 62 3.33 16.49 15.29
C GLY A 62 3.73 15.06 15.64
N VAL A 63 4.80 14.86 16.42
CA VAL A 63 5.14 13.54 16.98
C VAL A 63 3.94 13.00 17.77
N ARG A 64 3.53 11.76 17.49
CA ARG A 64 2.42 11.08 18.19
C ARG A 64 2.95 9.97 19.06
N GLY A 65 2.28 9.72 20.19
CA GLY A 65 2.60 8.63 21.12
C GLY A 65 3.74 8.93 22.11
N LYS A 66 4.44 10.07 21.97
CA LYS A 66 5.46 10.60 22.89
C LYS A 66 5.55 12.12 22.77
N ASP A 67 6.16 12.78 23.75
CA ASP A 67 6.39 14.23 23.74
C ASP A 67 7.43 14.68 22.70
N LYS A 68 8.38 13.79 22.36
CA LYS A 68 9.42 13.99 21.34
C LYS A 68 9.99 12.66 20.84
N LEU A 69 10.76 12.69 19.75
CA LEU A 69 11.59 11.53 19.38
C LEU A 69 12.82 11.45 20.30
N ASP A 70 13.24 10.22 20.60
CA ASP A 70 14.40 9.97 21.47
C ASP A 70 15.71 9.91 20.66
N VAL A 71 15.62 9.44 19.41
CA VAL A 71 16.75 9.21 18.50
C VAL A 71 16.35 9.63 17.08
N PRO A 72 17.32 9.99 16.22
CA PRO A 72 17.06 10.19 14.80
C PRO A 72 16.79 8.87 14.08
N ILE A 73 16.23 8.96 12.86
CA ILE A 73 16.21 7.82 11.93
C ILE A 73 17.62 7.60 11.39
N LYS A 74 18.14 6.39 11.53
CA LYS A 74 19.45 5.97 11.01
C LYS A 74 19.39 4.92 9.91
N PHE A 75 18.24 4.28 9.74
CA PHE A 75 18.05 3.18 8.81
C PHE A 75 16.78 3.42 7.99
N ILE A 76 16.88 3.33 6.67
CA ILE A 76 15.77 3.37 5.74
C ILE A 76 15.60 2.00 5.08
N TRP A 77 14.38 1.47 5.15
CA TRP A 77 13.95 0.32 4.34
C TRP A 77 12.89 0.79 3.35
N ASN A 78 13.25 0.95 2.07
CA ASN A 78 12.40 1.51 1.04
C ASN A 78 12.05 0.45 -0.01
N TYR A 79 10.80 0.01 -0.03
CA TYR A 79 10.30 -0.98 -0.98
C TYR A 79 9.34 -0.34 -1.99
N ALA A 80 9.57 -0.61 -3.28
CA ALA A 80 8.70 -0.20 -4.40
C ALA A 80 8.27 1.28 -4.33
N GLY A 81 9.20 2.16 -3.94
CA GLY A 81 8.90 3.54 -3.56
C GLY A 81 9.94 4.52 -4.08
N ASN A 82 9.46 5.65 -4.63
CA ASN A 82 10.31 6.77 -5.02
C ASN A 82 10.20 7.95 -4.03
N THR A 83 9.86 7.63 -2.77
CA THR A 83 9.67 8.56 -1.66
C THR A 83 10.94 9.28 -1.26
N LEU A 84 12.14 8.73 -1.50
CA LEU A 84 13.37 9.39 -1.07
C LEU A 84 13.65 10.68 -1.85
N VAL A 85 13.23 10.79 -3.11
CA VAL A 85 13.54 11.97 -3.93
C VAL A 85 12.38 12.46 -4.79
N ASN A 86 11.77 11.61 -5.62
CA ASN A 86 10.76 12.08 -6.59
C ASN A 86 9.43 12.44 -5.92
N GLN A 87 9.05 11.72 -4.87
CA GLN A 87 7.77 11.89 -4.17
C GLN A 87 7.94 12.64 -2.84
N HIS A 88 8.99 13.45 -2.72
CA HIS A 88 9.26 14.29 -1.56
C HIS A 88 9.60 15.72 -1.99
N SER A 89 9.36 16.69 -1.10
CA SER A 89 9.72 18.08 -1.37
C SER A 89 11.20 18.33 -1.12
N ASP A 90 11.73 19.37 -1.77
CA ASP A 90 13.12 19.84 -1.58
C ASP A 90 14.16 18.73 -1.77
N ILE A 91 14.28 18.31 -3.03
CA ILE A 91 15.21 17.26 -3.44
C ILE A 91 16.68 17.63 -3.17
N ASN A 92 17.03 18.91 -3.15
CA ASN A 92 18.40 19.36 -2.91
C ASN A 92 18.77 19.16 -1.43
N LYS A 93 17.94 19.63 -0.49
CA LYS A 93 18.13 19.34 0.93
C LYS A 93 18.14 17.84 1.19
N THR A 94 17.23 17.11 0.56
CA THR A 94 17.13 15.65 0.74
C THR A 94 18.36 14.93 0.22
N HIS A 95 18.91 15.35 -0.93
CA HIS A 95 20.17 14.84 -1.47
C HIS A 95 21.31 15.04 -0.48
N GLU A 96 21.47 16.24 0.09
CA GLU A 96 22.51 16.53 1.09
C GLU A 96 22.38 15.63 2.33
N ILE A 97 21.15 15.40 2.82
CA ILE A 97 20.90 14.52 3.96
C ILE A 97 21.23 13.06 3.65
N LEU A 98 20.83 12.57 2.47
CA LEU A 98 21.03 11.17 2.07
C LEU A 98 22.47 10.84 1.66
N GLN A 99 23.29 11.83 1.34
CA GLN A 99 24.74 11.65 1.07
C GLN A 99 25.58 11.66 2.36
N ASP A 100 25.03 12.11 3.48
CA ASP A 100 25.72 12.17 4.76
C ASP A 100 25.49 10.87 5.55
N GLU A 101 26.43 9.94 5.43
CA GLU A 101 26.41 8.64 6.14
C GLU A 101 26.40 8.80 7.68
N SER A 102 26.83 9.95 8.21
CA SER A 102 26.73 10.24 9.64
C SER A 102 25.29 10.53 10.07
N LYS A 103 24.42 10.93 9.13
CA LYS A 103 23.00 11.19 9.34
C LYS A 103 22.16 9.94 9.11
N CYS A 104 22.22 9.35 7.92
CA CYS A 104 21.52 8.11 7.57
C CYS A 104 22.53 7.02 7.27
N GLU A 105 22.64 6.04 8.15
CA GLU A 105 23.74 5.06 8.18
C GLU A 105 23.51 3.85 7.27
N MET A 106 22.25 3.59 6.88
CA MET A 106 21.92 2.46 6.01
C MET A 106 20.61 2.70 5.25
N ILE A 107 20.66 2.50 3.94
CA ILE A 107 19.53 2.60 3.02
C ILE A 107 19.43 1.30 2.23
N VAL A 108 18.44 0.49 2.58
CA VAL A 108 18.08 -0.72 1.84
C VAL A 108 16.93 -0.41 0.91
N ILE A 109 17.10 -0.69 -0.38
CA ILE A 109 16.08 -0.50 -1.40
C ILE A 109 15.74 -1.82 -2.07
N ILE A 110 14.45 -2.12 -2.15
CA ILE A 110 13.92 -3.25 -2.92
C ILE A 110 13.08 -2.69 -4.06
N GLU A 111 13.49 -2.96 -5.30
CA GLU A 111 12.98 -2.24 -6.47
C GLU A 111 13.14 -3.04 -7.77
N ASN A 112 12.28 -2.78 -8.76
CA ASN A 112 12.35 -3.42 -10.08
C ASN A 112 13.31 -2.71 -11.05
N PHE A 113 13.53 -1.41 -10.84
CA PHE A 113 14.31 -0.52 -11.73
C PHE A 113 15.36 0.31 -10.98
N MET A 114 16.40 0.76 -11.68
CA MET A 114 17.34 1.73 -11.12
C MET A 114 16.74 3.16 -11.10
N THR A 115 15.77 3.38 -10.20
CA THR A 115 15.10 4.68 -9.98
C THR A 115 16.06 5.72 -9.37
N SER A 116 15.65 6.98 -9.32
CA SER A 116 16.45 8.02 -8.65
C SER A 116 16.65 7.72 -7.16
N SER A 117 15.64 7.16 -6.46
CA SER A 117 15.82 6.65 -5.09
C SER A 117 16.81 5.50 -5.03
N ALA A 118 16.74 4.54 -5.96
CA ALA A 118 17.61 3.36 -5.98
C ALA A 118 19.11 3.72 -6.03
N LYS A 119 19.47 4.89 -6.57
CA LYS A 119 20.85 5.40 -6.60
C LYS A 119 21.43 5.77 -5.24
N TYR A 120 20.59 5.93 -4.22
CA TYR A 120 21.01 6.17 -2.83
C TYR A 120 21.10 4.89 -2.00
N ALA A 121 20.83 3.72 -2.60
CA ALA A 121 20.87 2.47 -1.85
C ALA A 121 22.30 2.09 -1.49
N ASP A 122 22.54 1.76 -0.23
CA ASP A 122 23.72 1.01 0.19
C ASP A 122 23.57 -0.47 -0.21
N ILE A 123 22.34 -0.99 -0.12
CA ILE A 123 21.97 -2.33 -0.55
C ILE A 123 20.75 -2.22 -1.47
N LEU A 124 20.93 -2.63 -2.73
CA LEU A 124 19.86 -2.73 -3.72
C LEU A 124 19.51 -4.21 -3.96
N LEU A 125 18.26 -4.58 -3.69
CA LEU A 125 17.74 -5.93 -3.93
C LEU A 125 16.73 -5.89 -5.09
N PRO A 126 17.02 -6.57 -6.21
CA PRO A 126 16.22 -6.42 -7.41
C PRO A 126 15.01 -7.39 -7.39
N ASP A 127 13.80 -6.83 -7.32
CA ASP A 127 12.54 -7.58 -7.24
C ASP A 127 11.98 -7.92 -8.63
N LEU A 128 11.09 -8.91 -8.69
CA LEU A 128 10.28 -9.21 -9.86
C LEU A 128 9.14 -8.22 -10.03
N MET A 129 8.84 -7.88 -11.29
CA MET A 129 7.62 -7.16 -11.62
C MET A 129 6.39 -8.06 -11.43
N THR A 130 5.22 -7.46 -11.26
CA THR A 130 3.95 -8.20 -11.15
C THR A 130 3.66 -9.09 -12.38
N VAL A 131 4.20 -8.74 -13.55
CA VAL A 131 4.03 -9.52 -14.80
C VAL A 131 4.94 -10.76 -14.89
N GLU A 132 5.80 -10.97 -13.91
CA GLU A 132 6.80 -12.05 -13.88
C GLU A 132 6.49 -13.11 -12.81
N GLN A 133 5.39 -12.95 -12.09
CA GLN A 133 5.01 -13.81 -10.98
C GLN A 133 3.49 -14.05 -10.93
N GLU A 134 3.08 -15.10 -10.23
CA GLU A 134 1.67 -15.33 -9.93
C GLU A 134 1.22 -14.47 -8.76
N ASP A 135 0.03 -13.87 -8.87
CA ASP A 135 -0.65 -13.16 -7.79
C ASP A 135 -2.15 -13.05 -8.08
N ILE A 136 -2.96 -12.79 -7.05
CA ILE A 136 -4.38 -12.48 -7.18
C ILE A 136 -4.61 -11.05 -6.73
N ILE A 137 -4.90 -10.17 -7.69
CA ILE A 137 -5.10 -8.74 -7.42
C ILE A 137 -6.57 -8.35 -7.58
N PRO A 138 -7.15 -7.62 -6.61
CA PRO A 138 -8.46 -7.03 -6.79
C PRO A 138 -8.39 -5.78 -7.66
N ASN A 139 -9.54 -5.30 -8.11
CA ASN A 139 -9.67 -3.98 -8.69
C ASN A 139 -9.37 -2.87 -7.68
N ASP A 140 -8.90 -1.74 -8.23
CA ASP A 140 -8.92 -0.44 -7.57
C ASP A 140 -9.53 0.57 -8.55
N TYR A 141 -10.40 1.47 -8.06
CA TYR A 141 -11.09 2.52 -8.86
C TYR A 141 -11.86 2.05 -10.12
N ALA A 142 -12.67 0.99 -10.01
CA ALA A 142 -13.43 0.43 -11.13
C ALA A 142 -14.93 0.77 -11.11
N GLY A 143 -15.33 1.77 -10.32
CA GLY A 143 -16.71 2.22 -10.20
C GLY A 143 -17.62 1.06 -9.77
N ASN A 144 -18.64 0.74 -10.57
CA ASN A 144 -19.60 -0.32 -10.28
C ASN A 144 -19.22 -1.70 -10.87
N MET A 145 -17.97 -1.90 -11.28
CA MET A 145 -17.48 -3.20 -11.75
C MET A 145 -16.37 -3.70 -10.85
N GLY A 146 -16.65 -4.72 -10.06
CA GLY A 146 -15.63 -5.43 -9.31
C GLY A 146 -14.91 -6.42 -10.20
N TYR A 147 -13.60 -6.59 -10.01
CA TYR A 147 -12.85 -7.64 -10.67
C TYR A 147 -11.74 -8.22 -9.79
N LEU A 148 -11.47 -9.50 -9.99
CA LEU A 148 -10.28 -10.20 -9.52
C LEU A 148 -9.48 -10.60 -10.75
N ILE A 149 -8.18 -10.30 -10.74
CA ILE A 149 -7.25 -10.71 -11.78
C ILE A 149 -6.33 -11.76 -11.16
N PHE A 150 -6.27 -12.92 -11.79
CA PHE A 150 -5.24 -13.91 -11.54
C PHE A 150 -4.09 -13.64 -12.50
N LEU A 151 -3.05 -13.00 -11.99
CA LEU A 151 -1.82 -12.77 -12.73
C LEU A 151 -1.06 -14.08 -12.91
N GLN A 152 -0.60 -14.31 -14.13
CA GLN A 152 0.30 -15.39 -14.48
C GLN A 152 1.52 -14.78 -15.17
N PRO A 153 2.73 -15.31 -14.93
CA PRO A 153 3.95 -14.81 -15.55
C PRO A 153 3.82 -14.80 -17.08
N VAL A 154 3.91 -13.62 -17.70
CA VAL A 154 3.97 -13.49 -19.17
C VAL A 154 5.40 -13.57 -19.69
N THR A 155 6.38 -13.52 -18.78
CA THR A 155 7.79 -13.68 -19.04
C THR A 155 8.47 -14.31 -17.82
N SER A 156 9.63 -14.92 -18.02
CA SER A 156 10.38 -15.55 -16.94
C SER A 156 11.11 -14.52 -16.07
N GLU A 157 11.53 -14.93 -14.88
CA GLU A 157 12.55 -14.22 -14.11
C GLU A 157 13.77 -13.93 -15.02
N LYS A 158 14.26 -12.69 -15.01
CA LYS A 158 15.47 -12.33 -15.77
C LYS A 158 16.57 -11.90 -14.82
N PHE A 159 17.80 -12.28 -15.15
CA PHE A 159 18.99 -12.00 -14.35
C PHE A 159 18.87 -12.59 -12.94
N GLU A 160 19.35 -11.87 -11.93
CA GLU A 160 19.38 -12.31 -10.53
C GLU A 160 18.15 -11.87 -9.72
N ARG A 161 17.10 -11.38 -10.39
CA ARG A 161 15.88 -10.91 -9.73
C ARG A 161 15.17 -12.03 -9.02
N LYS A 162 14.60 -11.72 -7.86
CA LYS A 162 13.84 -12.66 -7.03
C LYS A 162 12.58 -11.99 -6.49
N PRO A 163 11.47 -12.72 -6.34
CA PRO A 163 10.24 -12.12 -5.82
C PRO A 163 10.45 -11.68 -4.37
N ILE A 164 9.78 -10.60 -3.97
CA ILE A 164 9.84 -10.03 -2.62
C ILE A 164 9.61 -11.08 -1.51
N TYR A 165 8.71 -12.04 -1.73
CA TYR A 165 8.47 -13.12 -0.75
C TYR A 165 9.71 -13.98 -0.54
N TRP A 166 10.43 -14.32 -1.62
CA TRP A 166 11.69 -15.05 -1.54
C TRP A 166 12.76 -14.21 -0.83
N ILE A 167 12.90 -12.94 -1.20
CA ILE A 167 13.87 -12.02 -0.59
C ILE A 167 13.67 -11.94 0.92
N LEU A 168 12.44 -11.70 1.37
CA LEU A 168 12.12 -11.59 2.79
C LEU A 168 12.18 -12.93 3.52
N SER A 169 11.91 -14.05 2.83
CA SER A 169 12.15 -15.39 3.39
C SER A 169 13.64 -15.63 3.68
N GLU A 170 14.53 -15.21 2.79
CA GLU A 170 15.98 -15.34 2.97
C GLU A 170 16.54 -14.39 4.04
N VAL A 171 15.94 -13.21 4.20
CA VAL A 171 16.22 -12.32 5.34
C VAL A 171 15.78 -12.98 6.64
N ALA A 172 14.54 -13.48 6.70
CA ALA A 172 14.00 -14.16 7.87
C ALA A 172 14.86 -15.38 8.29
N LYS A 173 15.36 -16.15 7.31
CA LYS A 173 16.27 -17.27 7.52
C LYS A 173 17.57 -16.86 8.20
N ARG A 174 18.14 -15.71 7.84
CA ARG A 174 19.36 -15.16 8.44
C ARG A 174 19.12 -14.59 9.84
N LEU A 175 17.91 -14.11 10.12
CA LEU A 175 17.50 -13.67 11.46
C LEU A 175 17.24 -14.84 12.43
N GLY A 176 17.06 -16.06 11.91
CA GLY A 176 17.02 -17.29 12.70
C GLY A 176 15.86 -18.22 12.33
N PRO A 177 15.93 -19.51 12.71
CA PRO A 177 14.93 -20.52 12.34
C PRO A 177 13.52 -20.18 12.85
N ASP A 178 13.40 -19.61 14.05
CA ASP A 178 12.10 -19.21 14.61
C ASP A 178 11.46 -18.06 13.83
N VAL A 179 12.26 -17.11 13.34
CA VAL A 179 11.78 -15.98 12.54
C VAL A 179 11.35 -16.47 11.16
N TYR A 180 12.15 -17.33 10.53
CA TYR A 180 11.83 -17.97 9.27
C TYR A 180 10.51 -18.75 9.33
N GLN A 181 10.32 -19.55 10.38
CA GLN A 181 9.10 -20.34 10.55
C GLN A 181 7.88 -19.43 10.77
N LYS A 182 8.00 -18.37 11.58
CA LYS A 182 6.91 -17.40 11.80
C LYS A 182 6.56 -16.61 10.54
N PHE A 183 7.57 -16.25 9.75
CA PHE A 183 7.37 -15.48 8.51
C PHE A 183 6.72 -16.34 7.41
N THR A 184 7.26 -17.53 7.16
CA THR A 184 6.79 -18.38 6.06
C THR A 184 5.56 -19.21 6.40
N GLU A 185 5.37 -19.51 7.69
CA GLU A 185 4.44 -20.55 8.17
C GLU A 185 4.61 -21.90 7.45
N GLY A 186 5.81 -22.18 6.94
CA GLY A 186 6.09 -23.37 6.12
C GLY A 186 5.44 -23.34 4.72
N ARG A 187 4.93 -22.20 4.25
CA ARG A 187 4.33 -22.05 2.93
C ARG A 187 5.28 -21.38 1.93
N THR A 188 5.24 -21.82 0.68
CA THR A 188 5.77 -21.06 -0.47
C THR A 188 4.83 -19.91 -0.85
N GLN A 189 5.28 -19.00 -1.72
CA GLN A 189 4.42 -17.92 -2.24
C GLN A 189 3.15 -18.48 -2.93
N GLU A 190 3.29 -19.54 -3.74
CA GLU A 190 2.16 -20.21 -4.39
C GLU A 190 1.19 -20.81 -3.36
N GLN A 191 1.71 -21.46 -2.33
CA GLN A 191 0.87 -22.04 -1.26
C GLN A 191 0.15 -20.95 -0.46
N TRP A 192 0.76 -19.76 -0.30
CA TRP A 192 0.08 -18.61 0.26
C TRP A 192 -1.09 -18.15 -0.60
N LEU A 193 -0.93 -18.06 -1.92
CA LEU A 193 -2.02 -17.71 -2.83
C LEU A 193 -3.19 -18.69 -2.72
N GLN A 194 -2.90 -19.99 -2.76
CA GLN A 194 -3.92 -21.04 -2.62
C GLN A 194 -4.65 -20.95 -1.27
N HIS A 195 -3.90 -20.75 -0.17
CA HIS A 195 -4.46 -20.63 1.18
C HIS A 195 -5.35 -19.40 1.35
N LEU A 196 -4.91 -18.24 0.86
CA LEU A 196 -5.70 -17.01 0.91
C LEU A 196 -6.94 -17.10 0.01
N TYR A 197 -6.80 -17.69 -1.18
CA TYR A 197 -7.94 -17.91 -2.06
C TYR A 197 -8.99 -18.85 -1.47
N ALA A 198 -8.57 -19.94 -0.80
CA ALA A 198 -9.50 -20.83 -0.13
C ALA A 198 -10.33 -20.10 0.95
N LYS A 199 -9.72 -19.16 1.68
CA LYS A 199 -10.43 -18.29 2.63
C LYS A 199 -11.40 -17.33 1.92
N MET A 200 -11.03 -16.80 0.76
CA MET A 200 -11.94 -15.98 -0.06
C MET A 200 -13.16 -16.79 -0.49
N LEU A 201 -12.96 -18.00 -1.02
CA LEU A 201 -14.03 -18.88 -1.48
C LEU A 201 -14.98 -19.29 -0.34
N ALA A 202 -14.46 -19.49 0.87
CA ALA A 202 -15.27 -19.76 2.06
C ALA A 202 -16.17 -18.56 2.45
N LYS A 203 -15.72 -17.32 2.22
CA LYS A 203 -16.49 -16.09 2.49
C LYS A 203 -17.45 -15.73 1.36
N ASP A 204 -17.11 -16.08 0.12
CA ASP A 204 -17.88 -15.79 -1.09
C ASP A 204 -17.96 -17.04 -1.98
N PRO A 205 -18.93 -17.93 -1.74
CA PRO A 205 -19.08 -19.19 -2.47
C PRO A 205 -19.41 -19.03 -3.96
N ALA A 206 -19.73 -17.82 -4.42
CA ALA A 206 -19.96 -17.54 -5.84
C ALA A 206 -18.65 -17.30 -6.61
N LEU A 207 -17.49 -17.28 -5.92
CA LEU A 207 -16.20 -17.22 -6.60
C LEU A 207 -15.96 -18.54 -7.36
N PRO A 208 -15.29 -18.50 -8.53
CA PRO A 208 -14.87 -19.72 -9.21
C PRO A 208 -13.88 -20.52 -8.35
N SER A 209 -13.64 -21.79 -8.67
CA SER A 209 -12.51 -22.51 -8.07
C SER A 209 -11.16 -21.85 -8.43
N TYR A 210 -10.10 -22.19 -7.71
CA TYR A 210 -8.76 -21.62 -7.96
C TYR A 210 -8.29 -21.87 -9.40
N ASP A 211 -8.44 -23.10 -9.88
CA ASP A 211 -8.04 -23.50 -11.23
C ASP A 211 -8.92 -22.84 -12.31
N GLU A 212 -10.21 -22.68 -12.05
CA GLU A 212 -11.09 -21.94 -12.94
C GLU A 212 -10.72 -20.46 -13.01
N LEU A 213 -10.45 -19.81 -11.86
CA LEU A 213 -10.01 -18.42 -11.83
C LEU A 213 -8.70 -18.25 -12.60
N LYS A 214 -7.72 -19.13 -12.36
CA LYS A 214 -6.43 -19.14 -13.05
C LYS A 214 -6.60 -19.29 -14.56
N LYS A 215 -7.49 -20.18 -15.00
CA LYS A 215 -7.81 -20.37 -16.43
C LYS A 215 -8.53 -19.17 -17.04
N MET A 216 -9.44 -18.53 -16.30
CA MET A 216 -10.18 -17.36 -16.75
C MET A 216 -9.29 -16.11 -16.85
N GLY A 217 -8.29 -15.99 -15.97
CA GLY A 217 -7.40 -14.85 -15.82
C GLY A 217 -8.08 -13.63 -15.18
N ILE A 218 -9.32 -13.31 -15.56
CA ILE A 218 -10.08 -12.20 -14.96
C ILE A 218 -11.51 -12.65 -14.66
N TYR A 219 -11.94 -12.43 -13.42
CA TYR A 219 -13.30 -12.61 -12.96
C TYR A 219 -13.94 -11.25 -12.67
N LYS A 220 -15.18 -11.02 -13.11
CA LYS A 220 -15.85 -9.72 -13.00
C LYS A 220 -17.26 -9.87 -12.41
N ARG A 221 -17.67 -8.90 -11.59
CA ARG A 221 -19.04 -8.76 -11.09
C ARG A 221 -19.48 -7.31 -11.15
N LYS A 222 -20.68 -7.06 -11.68
CA LYS A 222 -21.32 -5.75 -11.55
C LYS A 222 -21.83 -5.58 -10.12
N ASP A 223 -21.75 -4.36 -9.61
CA ASP A 223 -22.40 -3.96 -8.37
C ASP A 223 -23.91 -4.25 -8.50
N PRO A 224 -24.49 -5.11 -7.64
CA PRO A 224 -25.91 -5.41 -7.68
C PRO A 224 -26.78 -4.17 -7.41
N ASN A 225 -26.23 -3.14 -6.75
CA ASN A 225 -26.92 -1.88 -6.48
C ASN A 225 -26.74 -0.84 -7.59
N GLY A 226 -25.98 -1.15 -8.63
CA GLY A 226 -25.75 -0.26 -9.77
C GLY A 226 -24.88 0.96 -9.44
N HIS A 227 -25.19 2.11 -10.04
CA HIS A 227 -24.41 3.34 -9.82
C HIS A 227 -24.82 4.03 -8.53
N PHE A 228 -23.84 4.30 -7.66
CA PHE A 228 -24.05 5.09 -6.47
C PHE A 228 -23.85 6.59 -6.73
N VAL A 229 -24.85 7.40 -6.37
CA VAL A 229 -24.79 8.87 -6.43
C VAL A 229 -24.70 9.41 -5.00
N ALA A 230 -23.50 9.87 -4.61
CA ALA A 230 -23.28 10.42 -3.28
C ALA A 230 -24.20 11.62 -3.01
N TYR A 231 -24.83 11.64 -1.83
CA TYR A 231 -25.76 12.68 -1.37
C TYR A 231 -27.03 12.85 -2.22
N LYS A 232 -27.39 11.85 -3.05
CA LYS A 232 -28.64 11.91 -3.83
C LYS A 232 -29.87 12.12 -2.94
N ALA A 233 -29.98 11.36 -1.85
CA ALA A 233 -31.11 11.48 -0.92
C ALA A 233 -31.24 12.88 -0.29
N PHE A 234 -30.12 13.47 0.14
CA PHE A 234 -30.09 14.86 0.64
C PHE A 234 -30.46 15.87 -0.44
N ARG A 235 -30.05 15.64 -1.70
CA ARG A 235 -30.43 16.52 -2.81
C ARG A 235 -31.92 16.41 -3.14
N ASP A 236 -32.45 15.20 -3.17
CA ASP A 236 -33.86 14.93 -3.49
C ASP A 236 -34.78 15.47 -2.39
N ASP A 237 -34.41 15.31 -1.12
CA ASP A 237 -35.15 15.78 0.05
C ASP A 237 -34.19 16.11 1.22
N PRO A 238 -33.78 17.37 1.37
CA PRO A 238 -32.83 17.78 2.41
C PRO A 238 -33.45 17.81 3.81
N GLU A 239 -34.78 17.94 3.94
CA GLU A 239 -35.45 17.95 5.24
C GLU A 239 -35.54 16.54 5.82
N ALA A 240 -35.85 15.54 4.98
CA ALA A 240 -35.89 14.13 5.40
C ALA A 240 -34.49 13.51 5.53
N ASN A 241 -33.48 14.01 4.79
CA ASN A 241 -32.13 13.43 4.75
C ASN A 241 -31.02 14.42 5.13
N PRO A 242 -31.10 15.11 6.29
CA PRO A 242 -30.13 16.14 6.64
C PRO A 242 -28.71 15.58 6.80
N LEU A 243 -27.72 16.33 6.34
CA LEU A 243 -26.31 15.96 6.52
C LEU A 243 -25.90 16.15 7.99
N LYS A 244 -25.10 15.20 8.51
CA LYS A 244 -24.54 15.31 9.86
C LYS A 244 -23.43 16.36 9.88
N ASN A 245 -23.57 17.37 10.72
CA ASN A 245 -22.57 18.39 10.98
C ASN A 245 -21.41 17.77 11.77
N ALA A 246 -20.18 17.90 11.26
CA ALA A 246 -18.97 17.35 11.88
C ALA A 246 -18.36 18.24 12.99
N PHE A 247 -19.07 19.27 13.44
CA PHE A 247 -18.61 20.14 14.54
C PHE A 247 -19.37 19.79 15.82
N ARG A 248 -18.73 18.97 16.65
CA ARG A 248 -18.87 18.96 18.11
C ARG A 248 -17.47 19.07 18.71
#